data_AF-A0A974Y8G2-F1
#
_entry.id   AF-A0A974Y8G2-F1
#
_cell.length_a   1.000
_cell.length_b   1.000
_cell.length_c   1.000
_cell.angle_alpha   90.00
_cell.angle_beta   90.00
_cell.angle_gamma   90.00
#
_symmetry.space_group_name_H-M   'P 1'
#
loop_
_entity.id
_entity.type
_entity.pdbx_description
1 polymer ?
#
loop_
_entity_poly.entity_id
_entity_poly.type
_entity_poly.pdbx_seq_one_letter_code
_entity_poly.pdbx_strand_id
1 'polypeptide(L)'
;MAGVWRVILLVWVLLFPTLPHAAAPAILLAEVYRNQVDVTRYLVSEKLDGVRAVWDGRTLRFRSGREVNAPQWFLDGLPKQALDGELWLGRGTFERLSGIVRRDVSDEAEWRQVCYMIFELPGGDGDFRQRAEQIRYLVQQANVPWLHAIEQLPVVDRDSLQKRLNEVVKAGGEGLMLHRADARYETGRSDILLKIKPWEDAEAVVIAHLSGKGKHAGRLGALRVKTDDGREFSLGTGLSDAQRDNPPAIGTTVTYRYRDLTRNGLPRFASFLRVRAAE
;
A
#
# COMPACT_ATOMS: atom_id res chain seq x y z
N MET A 1 65.54 -31.25 36.85
CA MET A 1 64.17 -30.80 37.17
C MET A 1 63.88 -29.58 36.29
N ALA A 2 63.16 -29.78 35.18
CA ALA A 2 62.84 -28.71 34.23
C ALA A 2 61.43 -28.18 34.54
N GLY A 3 61.32 -26.89 34.87
CA GLY A 3 60.07 -26.21 35.19
C GLY A 3 59.33 -25.74 33.94
N VAL A 4 58.06 -26.11 33.83
CA VAL A 4 57.16 -25.67 32.76
C VAL A 4 56.47 -24.37 33.19
N TRP A 5 56.78 -23.27 32.53
CA TRP A 5 56.02 -22.02 32.64
C TRP A 5 54.81 -22.06 31.70
N ARG A 6 53.60 -22.15 32.25
CA ARG A 6 52.35 -21.99 31.49
C ARG A 6 51.99 -20.51 31.41
N VAL A 7 52.10 -19.93 30.21
CA VAL A 7 51.54 -18.61 29.89
C VAL A 7 50.03 -18.77 29.74
N ILE A 8 49.25 -18.10 30.59
CA ILE A 8 47.80 -18.01 30.47
C ILE A 8 47.48 -16.80 29.60
N LEU A 9 46.99 -17.04 28.38
CA LEU A 9 46.44 -16.01 27.49
C LEU A 9 44.99 -15.73 27.90
N LEU A 10 44.75 -14.57 28.51
CA LEU A 10 43.41 -14.04 28.79
C LEU A 10 42.83 -13.44 27.49
N VAL A 11 41.95 -14.19 26.82
CA VAL A 11 41.15 -13.71 25.70
C VAL A 11 40.01 -12.85 26.23
N TRP A 12 40.09 -11.54 26.03
CA TRP A 12 38.98 -10.61 26.29
C TRP A 12 37.96 -10.73 25.15
N VAL A 13 36.86 -11.43 25.41
CA VAL A 13 35.70 -11.44 24.52
C VAL A 13 34.95 -10.11 24.70
N LEU A 14 35.10 -9.20 23.74
CA LEU A 14 34.28 -8.00 23.62
C LEU A 14 32.84 -8.42 23.27
N LEU A 15 31.99 -8.55 24.28
CA LEU A 15 30.55 -8.64 24.12
C LEU A 15 30.02 -7.29 23.63
N PHE A 16 29.87 -7.14 22.31
CA PHE A 16 29.09 -6.05 21.75
C PHE A 16 27.63 -6.24 22.19
N PRO A 17 27.02 -5.28 22.93
CA PRO A 17 25.62 -5.39 23.28
C PRO A 17 24.80 -5.35 22.00
N THR A 18 24.09 -6.43 21.69
CA THR A 18 23.05 -6.44 20.67
C THR A 18 21.93 -5.56 21.20
N LEU A 19 21.82 -4.31 20.70
CA LEU A 19 20.68 -3.47 21.00
C LEU A 19 19.41 -4.22 20.58
N PRO A 20 18.44 -4.44 21.49
CA PRO A 20 17.23 -5.14 21.17
C PRO A 20 16.48 -4.37 20.07
N HIS A 21 16.29 -5.02 18.93
CA HIS A 21 15.44 -4.47 17.87
C HIS A 21 14.00 -4.46 18.40
N ALA A 22 13.40 -3.28 18.52
CA ALA A 22 12.00 -3.18 18.92
C ALA A 22 11.13 -4.01 17.96
N ALA A 23 10.27 -4.86 18.51
CA ALA A 23 9.36 -5.67 17.71
C ALA A 23 8.47 -4.77 16.85
N ALA A 24 8.16 -5.22 15.63
CA ALA A 24 7.27 -4.48 14.74
C ALA A 24 5.90 -4.27 15.42
N PRO A 25 5.31 -3.06 15.34
CA PRO A 25 4.04 -2.79 15.99
C PRO A 25 2.94 -3.66 15.36
N ALA A 26 2.06 -4.18 16.20
CA ALA A 26 0.84 -4.83 15.74
C ALA A 26 -0.12 -3.76 15.23
N ILE A 27 -0.34 -3.71 13.92
CA ILE A 27 -1.10 -2.63 13.26
C ILE A 27 -2.17 -3.17 12.32
N LEU A 28 -3.20 -2.36 12.07
CA LEU A 28 -4.20 -2.59 11.03
C LEU A 28 -3.55 -2.58 9.63
N LEU A 29 -3.82 -3.59 8.81
CA LEU A 29 -3.23 -3.75 7.47
C LEU A 29 -4.31 -3.87 6.41
N ALA A 30 -4.16 -3.13 5.31
CA ALA A 30 -5.15 -3.11 4.26
C ALA A 30 -5.12 -4.35 3.36
N GLU A 31 -6.28 -4.97 3.13
CA GLU A 31 -6.53 -5.94 2.07
C GLU A 31 -6.84 -5.27 0.73
N VAL A 32 -6.79 -6.03 -0.37
CA VAL A 32 -7.12 -5.49 -1.71
C VAL A 32 -8.61 -5.55 -1.94
N TYR A 33 -9.22 -4.44 -2.35
CA TYR A 33 -10.61 -4.43 -2.80
C TYR A 33 -10.76 -5.13 -4.16
N ARG A 34 -11.63 -6.13 -4.21
CA ARG A 34 -11.96 -7.00 -5.34
C ARG A 34 -13.45 -7.02 -5.65
N ASN A 35 -14.16 -5.94 -5.33
CA ASN A 35 -15.63 -5.85 -5.40
C ASN A 35 -16.35 -6.85 -4.46
N GLN A 36 -15.69 -7.28 -3.38
CA GLN A 36 -16.18 -8.32 -2.48
C GLN A 36 -17.09 -7.79 -1.36
N VAL A 37 -17.24 -6.47 -1.23
CA VAL A 37 -18.00 -5.83 -0.14
C VAL A 37 -19.09 -4.89 -0.65
N ASP A 38 -20.01 -4.57 0.25
CA ASP A 38 -20.92 -3.43 0.14
C ASP A 38 -20.17 -2.16 0.56
N VAL A 39 -19.94 -1.27 -0.40
CA VAL A 39 -19.13 -0.07 -0.22
C VAL A 39 -19.83 0.99 0.63
N THR A 40 -21.16 0.95 0.77
CA THR A 40 -21.94 1.92 1.56
C THR A 40 -21.62 1.87 3.05
N ARG A 41 -21.03 0.76 3.50
CA ARG A 41 -20.58 0.55 4.88
C ARG A 41 -19.20 1.14 5.18
N TYR A 42 -18.56 1.77 4.21
CA TYR A 42 -17.18 2.25 4.30
C TYR A 42 -17.11 3.77 4.24
N LEU A 43 -16.15 4.33 4.98
CA LEU A 43 -15.61 5.65 4.71
C LEU A 43 -14.42 5.51 3.75
N VAL A 44 -14.26 6.51 2.89
CA VAL A 44 -13.29 6.51 1.81
C VAL A 44 -12.34 7.69 1.99
N SER A 45 -11.05 7.42 1.83
CA SER A 45 -10.02 8.45 1.79
C SER A 45 -9.07 8.23 0.62
N GLU A 46 -8.30 9.27 0.25
CA GLU A 46 -7.17 9.09 -0.66
C GLU A 46 -6.15 8.10 -0.05
N LYS A 47 -5.61 7.22 -0.89
CA LYS A 47 -4.40 6.47 -0.54
C LYS A 47 -3.20 7.36 -0.82
N LEU A 48 -2.50 7.75 0.23
CA LEU A 48 -1.27 8.54 0.12
C LEU A 48 -0.08 7.62 -0.12
N ASP A 49 0.75 8.00 -1.10
CA ASP A 49 2.03 7.34 -1.38
C ASP A 49 3.13 7.99 -0.54
N GLY A 50 3.16 7.62 0.74
CA GLY A 50 4.07 8.18 1.74
C GLY A 50 4.85 7.11 2.51
N VAL A 51 5.24 7.44 3.74
CA VAL A 51 5.88 6.48 4.64
C VAL A 51 5.07 6.35 5.92
N ARG A 52 4.38 5.21 6.08
CA ARG A 52 3.62 4.89 7.28
C ARG A 52 4.46 4.99 8.56
N ALA A 53 3.96 5.76 9.51
CA ALA A 53 4.53 5.95 10.83
C ALA A 53 3.45 5.80 11.91
N VAL A 54 3.84 5.20 13.04
CA VAL A 54 2.99 4.93 14.19
C VAL A 54 3.59 5.64 15.40
N TRP A 55 2.81 6.51 16.01
CA TRP A 55 3.16 7.22 17.23
C TRP A 55 2.50 6.52 18.41
N ASP A 56 3.29 6.17 19.42
CA ASP A 56 2.80 5.49 20.64
C ASP A 56 2.56 6.45 21.82
N GLY A 57 2.60 7.77 21.58
CA GLY A 57 2.57 8.80 22.62
C GLY A 57 3.96 9.29 23.06
N ARG A 58 5.02 8.59 22.64
CA ARG A 58 6.41 8.90 23.02
C ARG A 58 7.42 8.75 21.89
N THR A 59 7.29 7.71 21.08
CA THR A 59 8.22 7.37 20.00
C THR A 59 7.45 7.21 18.70
N LEU A 60 7.97 7.81 17.63
CA LEU A 60 7.47 7.62 16.27
C LEU A 60 8.21 6.44 15.64
N ARG A 61 7.49 5.44 15.14
CA ARG A 61 8.08 4.23 14.56
C ARG A 61 7.58 3.99 13.16
N PHE A 62 8.46 3.53 12.28
CA PHE A 62 8.05 2.94 11.01
C PHE A 62 7.21 1.69 11.26
N ARG A 63 6.49 1.27 10.22
CA ARG A 63 5.85 -0.06 10.17
C ARG A 63 6.75 -1.22 10.56
N SER A 64 8.07 -1.12 10.35
CA SER A 64 9.02 -2.17 10.72
C SER A 64 9.33 -2.24 12.23
N GLY A 65 8.89 -1.26 13.03
CA GLY A 65 9.25 -1.10 14.45
C GLY A 65 10.49 -0.24 14.69
N ARG A 66 11.26 0.06 13.63
CA ARG A 66 12.39 0.98 13.71
C ARG A 66 11.88 2.38 14.03
N GLU A 67 12.62 3.07 14.89
CA GLU A 67 12.36 4.46 15.24
C GLU A 67 12.54 5.36 14.00
N VAL A 68 11.68 6.38 13.92
CA VAL A 68 11.83 7.48 12.97
C VAL A 68 12.58 8.58 13.71
N ASN A 69 13.76 8.95 13.21
CA ASN A 69 14.55 10.04 13.77
C ASN A 69 13.95 11.37 13.33
N ALA A 70 12.77 11.73 13.85
CA ALA A 70 12.13 13.01 13.61
C ALA A 70 12.72 14.09 14.54
N PRO A 71 12.84 15.35 14.10
CA PRO A 71 13.27 16.44 14.97
C PRO A 71 12.39 16.58 16.22
N GLN A 72 12.98 17.00 17.34
CA GLN A 72 12.25 17.10 18.61
C GLN A 72 11.04 18.03 18.52
N TRP A 73 11.14 19.16 17.80
CA TRP A 73 10.02 20.09 17.59
C TRP A 73 8.82 19.44 16.88
N PHE A 74 9.07 18.41 16.06
CA PHE A 74 8.02 17.66 15.39
C PHE A 74 7.33 16.74 16.39
N LEU A 75 8.10 16.02 17.21
CA LEU A 75 7.54 15.10 18.21
C LEU A 75 6.81 15.84 19.35
N ASP A 76 7.30 17.00 19.77
CA ASP A 76 6.73 17.79 20.86
C ASP A 76 5.33 18.33 20.54
N GLY A 77 5.01 18.53 19.27
CA GLY A 77 3.67 18.95 18.83
C GLY A 77 2.67 17.81 18.70
N LEU A 78 3.07 16.55 18.87
CA LEU A 78 2.16 15.40 18.81
C LEU A 78 1.38 15.25 20.13
N PRO A 79 0.07 14.94 20.07
CA PRO A 79 -0.68 14.58 21.26
C PRO A 79 -0.15 13.28 21.87
N LYS A 80 -0.42 13.02 23.16
CA LYS A 80 0.01 11.77 23.82
C LYS A 80 -0.80 10.53 23.42
N GLN A 81 -1.92 10.72 22.70
CA GLN A 81 -2.71 9.64 22.14
C GLN A 81 -1.90 8.88 21.07
N ALA A 82 -2.07 7.56 20.99
CA ALA A 82 -1.49 6.77 19.90
C ALA A 82 -2.10 7.16 18.56
N LEU A 83 -1.26 7.35 17.53
CA LEU A 83 -1.67 7.75 16.18
C LEU A 83 -1.09 6.80 15.15
N ASP A 84 -1.85 6.54 14.09
CA ASP A 84 -1.37 5.83 12.90
C ASP A 84 -1.66 6.71 11.69
N GLY A 85 -0.62 6.91 10.88
CA GLY A 85 -0.66 7.88 9.81
C GLY A 85 0.44 7.66 8.79
N GLU A 86 0.42 8.52 7.77
CA GLU A 86 1.39 8.53 6.71
C GLU A 86 2.23 9.81 6.82
N LEU A 87 3.56 9.70 6.91
CA LEU A 87 4.43 10.85 6.62
C LEU A 87 4.32 11.14 5.13
N TRP A 88 4.17 12.41 4.74
CA TRP A 88 3.81 12.79 3.38
C TRP A 88 4.34 14.17 2.98
N LEU A 89 4.75 14.31 1.71
CA LEU A 89 5.29 15.56 1.14
C LEU A 89 4.47 16.10 -0.05
N GLY A 90 3.42 15.38 -0.46
CA GLY A 90 2.71 15.66 -1.70
C GLY A 90 2.66 14.45 -2.64
N ARG A 91 1.79 14.52 -3.65
CA ARG A 91 1.69 13.50 -4.69
C ARG A 91 2.98 13.43 -5.51
N GLY A 92 3.42 12.22 -5.85
CA GLY A 92 4.62 11.99 -6.67
C GLY A 92 5.95 12.32 -5.98
N THR A 93 5.99 12.42 -4.64
CA THR A 93 7.19 12.82 -3.88
C THR A 93 7.77 11.70 -3.01
N PHE A 94 7.31 10.46 -3.18
CA PHE A 94 7.68 9.34 -2.32
C PHE A 94 9.19 9.15 -2.16
N GLU A 95 9.96 9.14 -3.26
CA GLU A 95 11.41 8.94 -3.20
C GLU A 95 12.12 10.03 -2.38
N ARG A 96 11.73 11.29 -2.57
CA ARG A 96 12.26 12.42 -1.81
C ARG A 96 11.90 12.29 -0.32
N LEU A 97 10.64 12.01 0.00
CA LEU A 97 10.17 11.79 1.37
C LEU A 97 10.94 10.65 2.03
N SER A 98 11.05 9.51 1.37
CA SER A 98 11.73 8.32 1.86
C SER A 98 13.20 8.63 2.20
N GLY A 99 13.87 9.43 1.35
CA GLY A 99 15.22 9.91 1.58
C GLY A 99 15.37 10.88 2.76
N ILE A 100 14.33 11.63 3.12
CA ILE A 100 14.31 12.54 4.28
C ILE A 100 14.10 11.77 5.58
N VAL A 101 13.02 10.96 5.65
CA VAL A 101 12.57 10.36 6.91
C VAL A 101 13.44 9.19 7.37
N ARG A 102 14.24 8.59 6.48
CA ARG A 102 15.10 7.43 6.79
C ARG A 102 16.54 7.78 7.14
N ARG A 103 16.91 9.06 7.21
CA ARG A 103 18.27 9.45 7.62
C ARG A 103 18.49 9.18 9.11
N ASP A 104 19.71 8.83 9.46
CA ASP A 104 20.10 8.66 10.87
C ASP A 104 20.09 10.00 11.61
N VAL A 105 20.50 11.09 10.94
CA VAL A 105 20.44 12.46 11.45
C VAL A 105 19.41 13.25 10.64
N SER A 106 18.40 13.79 11.33
CA SER A 106 17.35 14.59 10.71
C SER A 106 17.85 15.96 10.25
N ASP A 107 17.46 16.37 9.05
CA ASP A 107 17.61 17.75 8.58
C ASP A 107 16.33 18.54 8.90
N GLU A 108 16.43 19.57 9.74
CA GLU A 108 15.25 20.33 10.16
C GLU A 108 14.55 21.05 9.00
N ALA A 109 15.29 21.60 8.03
CA ALA A 109 14.71 22.36 6.93
C ALA A 109 13.92 21.47 5.96
N GLU A 110 14.37 20.23 5.75
CA GLU A 110 13.62 19.23 5.00
C GLU A 110 12.38 18.76 5.77
N TRP A 111 12.50 18.52 7.08
CA TRP A 111 11.39 18.08 7.93
C TRP A 111 10.26 19.11 8.07
N ARG A 112 10.55 20.41 7.91
CA ARG A 112 9.52 21.47 7.90
C ARG A 112 8.50 21.32 6.76
N GLN A 113 8.81 20.52 5.75
CA GLN A 113 7.91 20.26 4.63
C GLN A 113 7.07 18.98 4.86
N VAL A 114 7.52 18.08 5.74
CA VAL A 114 6.88 16.79 5.99
C VAL A 114 5.62 17.00 6.82
N CYS A 115 4.52 16.44 6.33
CA CYS A 115 3.26 16.36 7.05
C CYS A 115 3.06 14.95 7.61
N TYR A 116 2.41 14.83 8.78
CA TYR A 116 1.91 13.57 9.31
C TYR A 116 0.39 13.51 9.15
N MET A 117 -0.03 12.64 8.25
CA MET A 117 -1.41 12.52 7.78
C MET A 117 -2.08 11.35 8.50
N ILE A 118 -2.83 11.65 9.56
CA ILE A 118 -3.42 10.66 10.46
C ILE A 118 -4.67 10.04 9.84
N PHE A 119 -4.74 8.70 9.85
CA PHE A 119 -5.90 7.96 9.37
C PHE A 119 -6.52 7.02 10.41
N GLU A 120 -5.87 6.76 11.55
CA GLU A 120 -6.39 5.84 12.57
C GLU A 120 -5.83 6.12 13.98
N LEU A 121 -6.54 5.65 15.03
CA LEU A 121 -6.15 5.69 16.44
C LEU A 121 -5.94 4.26 16.95
N PRO A 122 -4.71 3.72 16.98
CA PRO A 122 -4.43 2.37 17.46
C PRO A 122 -5.00 2.11 18.85
N GLY A 123 -5.84 1.08 18.96
CA GLY A 123 -6.51 0.71 20.21
C GLY A 123 -7.54 1.73 20.71
N GLY A 124 -7.94 2.69 19.88
CA GLY A 124 -8.95 3.69 20.25
C GLY A 124 -10.34 3.07 20.43
N ASP A 125 -11.11 3.66 21.33
CA ASP A 125 -12.49 3.26 21.58
C ASP A 125 -13.43 3.62 20.41
N GLY A 126 -14.60 3.00 20.39
CA GLY A 126 -15.62 3.30 19.38
C GLY A 126 -15.45 2.55 18.07
N ASP A 127 -16.34 2.83 17.12
CA ASP A 127 -16.19 2.41 15.73
C ASP A 127 -15.30 3.37 14.94
N PHE A 128 -14.99 3.05 13.69
CA PHE A 128 -14.11 3.89 12.88
C PHE A 128 -14.69 5.28 12.63
N ARG A 129 -16.01 5.42 12.48
CA ARG A 129 -16.63 6.73 12.30
C ARG A 129 -16.35 7.63 13.51
N GLN A 130 -16.51 7.09 14.72
CA GLN A 130 -16.18 7.82 15.95
C GLN A 130 -14.68 8.15 16.04
N ARG A 131 -13.80 7.22 15.69
CA ARG A 131 -12.34 7.47 15.71
C ARG A 131 -11.92 8.49 14.66
N ALA A 132 -12.53 8.51 13.48
CA ALA A 132 -12.28 9.54 12.46
C ALA A 132 -12.65 10.95 12.97
N GLU A 133 -13.76 11.09 13.69
CA GLU A 133 -14.13 12.36 14.35
C GLU A 133 -13.12 12.73 15.45
N GLN A 134 -12.70 11.76 16.26
CA GLN A 134 -11.68 11.97 17.30
C GLN A 134 -10.34 12.42 16.70
N ILE A 135 -9.92 11.85 15.57
CA ILE A 135 -8.72 12.29 14.84
C ILE A 135 -8.86 13.75 14.44
N ARG A 136 -9.99 14.15 13.86
CA ARG A 136 -10.23 15.56 13.49
C ARG A 136 -10.12 16.48 14.69
N TYR A 137 -10.70 16.10 15.82
CA TYR A 137 -10.61 16.87 17.07
C TYR A 137 -9.17 16.95 17.59
N LEU A 138 -8.46 15.83 17.68
CA LEU A 138 -7.07 15.77 18.18
C LEU A 138 -6.13 16.64 17.36
N VAL A 139 -6.24 16.56 16.04
CA VAL A 139 -5.45 17.37 15.10
C VAL A 139 -5.74 18.87 15.28
N GLN A 140 -7.02 19.23 15.40
CA GLN A 140 -7.41 20.63 15.64
C GLN A 140 -6.91 21.15 16.99
N GLN A 141 -6.94 20.33 18.05
CA GLN A 141 -6.44 20.72 19.37
C GLN A 141 -4.91 20.85 19.41
N ALA A 142 -4.19 19.97 18.70
CA ALA A 142 -2.73 20.09 18.59
C ALA A 142 -2.33 21.39 17.88
N ASN A 143 -3.12 21.82 16.88
CA ASN A 143 -2.98 23.11 16.19
C ASN A 143 -1.56 23.39 15.68
N VAL A 144 -0.91 22.36 15.14
CA VAL A 144 0.41 22.44 14.50
C VAL A 144 0.28 22.27 12.99
N PRO A 145 1.09 22.98 12.19
CA PRO A 145 0.87 23.09 10.74
C PRO A 145 1.22 21.83 9.94
N TRP A 146 1.88 20.85 10.55
CA TRP A 146 2.35 19.63 9.90
C TRP A 146 1.54 18.38 10.30
N LEU A 147 0.59 18.50 11.22
CA LEU A 147 -0.27 17.39 11.66
C LEU A 147 -1.65 17.57 11.02
N HIS A 148 -2.12 16.57 10.27
CA HIS A 148 -3.40 16.66 9.57
C HIS A 148 -4.21 15.37 9.70
N ALA A 149 -5.53 15.52 9.74
CA ALA A 149 -6.44 14.39 9.60
C ALA A 149 -6.66 14.10 8.12
N ILE A 150 -6.52 12.85 7.69
CA ILE A 150 -6.93 12.44 6.35
C ILE A 150 -8.45 12.52 6.24
N GLU A 151 -8.94 13.20 5.21
CA GLU A 151 -10.37 13.35 4.96
C GLU A 151 -11.05 11.99 4.75
N GLN A 152 -12.15 11.77 5.47
CA GLN A 152 -12.95 10.55 5.42
C GLN A 152 -14.35 10.89 4.88
N LEU A 153 -14.70 10.30 3.73
CA LEU A 153 -15.94 10.61 3.02
C LEU A 153 -16.82 9.37 2.89
N PRO A 154 -18.14 9.47 3.12
CA PRO A 154 -19.05 8.36 2.83
C PRO A 154 -19.13 8.14 1.31
N VAL A 155 -19.49 6.91 0.93
CA VAL A 155 -19.74 6.55 -0.47
C VAL A 155 -21.12 5.94 -0.62
N VAL A 156 -21.83 6.31 -1.69
CA VAL A 156 -23.23 5.92 -1.91
C VAL A 156 -23.33 4.62 -2.69
N ASP A 157 -22.40 4.38 -3.61
CA ASP A 157 -22.41 3.21 -4.49
C ASP A 157 -21.03 2.98 -5.13
N ARG A 158 -20.92 1.92 -5.94
CA ARG A 158 -19.68 1.57 -6.63
C ARG A 158 -19.31 2.55 -7.75
N ASP A 159 -20.28 3.22 -8.34
CA ASP A 159 -20.05 4.14 -9.46
C ASP A 159 -19.45 5.46 -8.96
N SER A 160 -20.00 6.01 -7.87
CA SER A 160 -19.43 7.16 -7.16
C SER A 160 -18.05 6.86 -6.59
N LEU A 161 -17.81 5.63 -6.11
CA LEU A 161 -16.48 5.18 -5.71
C LEU A 161 -15.48 5.19 -6.87
N GLN A 162 -15.88 4.63 -8.01
CA GLN A 162 -15.05 4.55 -9.20
C GLN A 162 -14.78 5.94 -9.80
N LYS A 163 -15.77 6.84 -9.78
CA LYS A 163 -15.60 8.24 -10.18
C LYS A 163 -14.56 8.94 -9.31
N ARG A 164 -14.66 8.79 -7.99
CA ARG A 164 -13.69 9.36 -7.04
C ARG A 164 -12.28 8.80 -7.26
N LEU A 165 -12.14 7.49 -7.51
CA LEU A 165 -10.86 6.89 -7.83
C LEU A 165 -10.24 7.54 -9.08
N ASN A 166 -11.05 7.71 -10.14
CA ASN A 166 -10.58 8.32 -11.38
C ASN A 166 -10.17 9.78 -11.18
N GLU A 167 -10.90 10.55 -10.37
CA GLU A 167 -10.56 11.94 -10.04
C GLU A 167 -9.24 12.04 -9.27
N VAL A 168 -9.04 11.20 -8.25
CA VAL A 168 -7.80 11.15 -7.47
C VAL A 168 -6.61 10.77 -8.36
N VAL A 169 -6.75 9.71 -9.17
CA VAL A 169 -5.67 9.25 -10.05
C VAL A 169 -5.36 10.28 -11.14
N LYS A 170 -6.38 10.91 -11.73
CA LYS A 170 -6.19 11.99 -12.71
C LYS A 170 -5.42 13.17 -12.10
N ALA A 171 -5.58 13.42 -10.82
CA ALA A 171 -4.87 14.46 -10.10
C ALA A 171 -3.52 13.99 -9.50
N GLY A 172 -3.03 12.80 -9.90
CA GLY A 172 -1.73 12.25 -9.52
C GLY A 172 -1.71 11.47 -8.20
N GLY A 173 -2.86 11.19 -7.59
CA GLY A 173 -2.97 10.40 -6.38
C GLY A 173 -2.84 8.89 -6.65
N GLU A 174 -2.50 8.12 -5.63
CA GLU A 174 -2.15 6.70 -5.79
C GLU A 174 -3.39 5.79 -5.89
N GLY A 175 -4.50 6.18 -5.26
CA GLY A 175 -5.71 5.37 -5.19
C GLY A 175 -6.61 5.76 -4.03
N LEU A 176 -7.42 4.81 -3.56
CA LEU A 176 -8.32 5.03 -2.43
C LEU A 176 -8.10 3.99 -1.32
N MET A 177 -8.39 4.40 -0.09
CA MET A 177 -8.55 3.51 1.06
C MET A 177 -10.02 3.47 1.45
N LEU A 178 -10.53 2.30 1.78
CA LEU A 178 -11.87 2.06 2.28
C LEU A 178 -11.75 1.52 3.69
N HIS A 179 -12.27 2.24 4.67
CA HIS A 179 -12.29 1.81 6.05
C HIS A 179 -13.73 1.58 6.51
N ARG A 180 -14.02 0.37 7.01
CA ARG A 180 -15.37 -0.01 7.43
C ARG A 180 -15.81 0.87 8.60
N ALA A 181 -16.92 1.60 8.43
CA ALA A 181 -17.32 2.69 9.30
C ALA A 181 -17.71 2.21 10.71
N ASP A 182 -18.33 1.02 10.81
CA ASP A 182 -18.80 0.40 12.06
C ASP A 182 -17.74 -0.49 12.73
N ALA A 183 -16.50 -0.52 12.22
CA ALA A 183 -15.47 -1.44 12.71
C ALA A 183 -14.77 -0.95 13.98
N ARG A 184 -14.63 -1.86 14.94
CA ARG A 184 -13.66 -1.74 16.03
C ARG A 184 -12.24 -1.80 15.47
N TYR A 185 -11.27 -1.24 16.20
CA TYR A 185 -9.87 -1.38 15.84
C TYR A 185 -9.45 -2.85 15.93
N GLU A 186 -8.84 -3.35 14.85
CA GLU A 186 -8.32 -4.71 14.78
C GLU A 186 -6.97 -4.67 14.06
N THR A 187 -6.00 -5.41 14.58
CA THR A 187 -4.69 -5.54 13.94
C THR A 187 -4.69 -6.65 12.90
N GLY A 188 -3.83 -6.54 11.89
CA GLY A 188 -3.74 -7.53 10.83
C GLY A 188 -4.63 -7.21 9.63
N ARG A 189 -4.88 -8.21 8.80
CA ARG A 189 -5.51 -8.08 7.49
C ARG A 189 -6.94 -8.61 7.54
N SER A 190 -7.90 -7.77 7.21
CA SER A 190 -9.31 -8.14 7.07
C SER A 190 -10.03 -7.16 6.14
N ASP A 191 -11.31 -7.39 5.88
CA ASP A 191 -12.14 -6.45 5.13
C ASP A 191 -12.46 -5.16 5.93
N ILE A 192 -11.89 -4.95 7.12
CA ILE A 192 -12.02 -3.68 7.86
C ILE A 192 -11.33 -2.54 7.12
N LEU A 193 -10.15 -2.79 6.55
CA LEU A 193 -9.41 -1.79 5.79
C LEU A 193 -9.05 -2.39 4.43
N LEU A 194 -9.50 -1.71 3.37
CA LEU A 194 -9.29 -2.12 1.99
C LEU A 194 -8.57 -1.01 1.24
N LYS A 195 -7.74 -1.40 0.27
CA LYS A 195 -7.10 -0.49 -0.68
C LYS A 195 -7.59 -0.74 -2.09
N ILE A 196 -7.85 0.35 -2.81
CA ILE A 196 -8.18 0.36 -4.24
C ILE A 196 -6.99 0.95 -4.96
N LYS A 197 -6.44 0.16 -5.89
CA LYS A 197 -5.46 0.63 -6.87
C LYS A 197 -6.15 0.85 -8.23
N PRO A 198 -5.72 1.83 -9.02
CA PRO A 198 -6.12 1.90 -10.42
C PRO A 198 -5.74 0.63 -11.16
N TRP A 199 -6.42 0.40 -12.27
CA TRP A 199 -5.96 -0.57 -13.25
C TRP A 199 -4.72 -0.02 -13.96
N GLU A 200 -3.70 -0.85 -14.10
CA GLU A 200 -2.58 -0.60 -15.00
C GLU A 200 -2.89 -1.30 -16.32
N ASP A 201 -2.76 -0.58 -17.42
CA ASP A 201 -2.85 -1.13 -18.77
C ASP A 201 -1.42 -1.40 -19.27
N ALA A 202 -1.19 -2.56 -19.88
CA ALA A 202 0.08 -2.96 -20.47
C ALA A 202 -0.15 -3.79 -21.75
N GLU A 203 0.93 -4.05 -22.48
CA GLU A 203 0.86 -4.76 -23.75
C GLU A 203 1.60 -6.10 -23.71
N ALA A 204 1.10 -7.06 -24.47
CA ALA A 204 1.76 -8.34 -24.67
C ALA A 204 1.39 -8.92 -26.05
N VAL A 205 2.30 -9.71 -26.61
CA VAL A 205 2.10 -10.40 -27.89
C VAL A 205 1.46 -11.76 -27.64
N VAL A 206 0.42 -12.10 -28.42
CA VAL A 206 -0.18 -13.45 -28.40
C VAL A 206 0.80 -14.46 -28.96
N ILE A 207 1.16 -15.48 -28.19
CA ILE A 207 2.10 -16.53 -28.60
C ILE A 207 1.45 -17.90 -28.77
N ALA A 208 0.29 -18.14 -28.16
CA ALA A 208 -0.50 -19.35 -28.40
C ALA A 208 -1.97 -19.18 -28.00
N HIS A 209 -2.83 -20.06 -28.49
CA HIS A 209 -4.22 -20.20 -28.06
C HIS A 209 -4.35 -21.41 -27.14
N LEU A 210 -5.06 -21.24 -26.03
CA LEU A 210 -5.32 -22.31 -25.07
C LEU A 210 -6.81 -22.69 -25.13
N SER A 211 -7.09 -23.97 -25.40
CA SER A 211 -8.45 -24.49 -25.51
C SER A 211 -9.24 -24.32 -24.20
N GLY A 212 -10.50 -23.90 -24.34
CA GLY A 212 -11.40 -23.72 -23.21
C GLY A 212 -11.92 -25.04 -22.64
N LYS A 213 -12.38 -24.97 -21.39
CA LYS A 213 -13.03 -26.07 -20.66
C LYS A 213 -14.43 -25.62 -20.23
N GLY A 214 -15.31 -26.57 -19.90
CA GLY A 214 -16.68 -26.29 -19.46
C GLY A 214 -17.47 -25.49 -20.50
N LYS A 215 -18.03 -24.33 -20.12
CA LYS A 215 -18.80 -23.44 -21.02
C LYS A 215 -18.02 -22.89 -22.23
N HIS A 216 -16.69 -23.08 -22.25
CA HIS A 216 -15.82 -22.69 -23.36
C HIS A 216 -15.20 -23.90 -24.08
N ALA A 217 -15.70 -25.12 -23.87
CA ALA A 217 -15.24 -26.29 -24.62
C ALA A 217 -15.42 -26.09 -26.14
N GLY A 218 -14.43 -26.49 -26.93
CA GLY A 218 -14.43 -26.34 -28.39
C GLY A 218 -14.08 -24.94 -28.92
N ARG A 219 -13.81 -23.97 -28.03
CA ARG A 219 -13.42 -22.59 -28.40
C ARG A 219 -12.29 -22.06 -27.52
N LEU A 220 -11.86 -20.81 -27.72
CA LEU A 220 -10.76 -20.23 -26.96
C LEU A 220 -11.11 -20.14 -25.47
N GLY A 221 -10.25 -20.72 -24.64
CA GLY A 221 -10.25 -20.55 -23.18
C GLY A 221 -9.46 -19.33 -22.74
N ALA A 222 -8.23 -19.22 -23.23
CA ALA A 222 -7.32 -18.12 -22.92
C ALA A 222 -6.29 -17.91 -24.03
N LEU A 223 -5.77 -16.69 -24.13
CA LEU A 223 -4.58 -16.38 -24.91
C LEU A 223 -3.34 -16.64 -24.03
N ARG A 224 -2.35 -17.38 -24.53
CA ARG A 224 -1.00 -17.33 -23.96
C ARG A 224 -0.30 -16.11 -24.55
N VAL A 225 0.20 -15.23 -23.70
CA VAL A 225 0.82 -13.97 -24.12
C VAL A 225 2.23 -13.82 -23.57
N LYS A 226 3.07 -13.05 -24.25
CA LYS A 226 4.44 -12.71 -23.87
C LYS A 226 4.61 -11.19 -23.81
N THR A 227 5.10 -10.67 -22.68
CA THR A 227 5.44 -9.25 -22.52
C THR A 227 6.74 -8.90 -23.24
N ASP A 228 7.01 -7.60 -23.39
CA ASP A 228 8.25 -7.06 -23.96
C ASP A 228 9.51 -7.53 -23.22
N ASP A 229 9.45 -7.64 -21.89
CA ASP A 229 10.52 -8.16 -21.04
C ASP A 229 10.57 -9.70 -20.97
N GLY A 230 9.79 -10.38 -21.82
CA GLY A 230 9.90 -11.81 -22.06
C GLY A 230 9.12 -12.71 -21.09
N ARG A 231 8.38 -12.14 -20.14
CA ARG A 231 7.52 -12.91 -19.23
C ARG A 231 6.29 -13.45 -19.98
N GLU A 232 5.84 -14.64 -19.59
CA GLU A 232 4.68 -15.27 -20.21
C GLU A 232 3.59 -15.61 -19.20
N PHE A 233 2.34 -15.36 -19.58
CA PHE A 233 1.17 -15.70 -18.76
C PHE A 233 -0.07 -15.94 -19.63
N SER A 234 -1.14 -16.43 -19.00
CA SER A 234 -2.41 -16.72 -19.68
C SER A 234 -3.46 -15.65 -19.41
N LEU A 235 -4.06 -15.12 -20.47
CA LEU A 235 -5.09 -14.10 -20.46
C LEU A 235 -6.44 -14.71 -20.83
N GLY A 236 -7.20 -15.12 -19.81
CA GLY A 236 -8.46 -15.87 -19.97
C GLY A 236 -9.73 -15.08 -19.67
N THR A 237 -9.62 -13.86 -19.16
CA THR A 237 -10.75 -12.99 -18.79
C THR A 237 -10.78 -11.74 -19.66
N GLY A 238 -11.93 -11.08 -19.79
CA GLY A 238 -12.11 -9.89 -20.63
C GLY A 238 -12.39 -10.16 -22.12
N LEU A 239 -12.31 -11.42 -22.56
CA LEU A 239 -12.65 -11.84 -23.93
C LEU A 239 -14.18 -11.99 -24.09
N SER A 240 -14.73 -11.35 -25.12
CA SER A 240 -16.13 -11.54 -25.55
C SER A 240 -16.35 -12.92 -26.17
N ASP A 241 -17.60 -13.36 -26.31
CA ASP A 241 -17.90 -14.64 -26.99
C ASP A 241 -17.42 -14.64 -28.44
N ALA A 242 -17.61 -13.53 -29.17
CA ALA A 242 -17.10 -13.37 -30.53
C ALA A 242 -15.57 -13.50 -30.60
N GLN A 243 -14.84 -12.97 -29.61
CA GLN A 243 -13.39 -13.13 -29.50
C GLN A 243 -12.97 -14.54 -29.07
N ARG A 244 -13.87 -15.34 -28.49
CA ARG A 244 -13.56 -16.73 -28.18
C ARG A 244 -13.75 -17.64 -29.38
N ASP A 245 -14.71 -17.31 -30.23
CA ASP A 245 -15.01 -18.04 -31.46
C ASP A 245 -14.04 -17.62 -32.58
N ASN A 246 -13.62 -16.35 -32.60
CA ASN A 246 -12.59 -15.81 -33.49
C ASN A 246 -11.49 -15.09 -32.68
N PRO A 247 -10.49 -15.83 -32.16
CA PRO A 247 -9.47 -15.28 -31.26
C PRO A 247 -8.49 -14.34 -31.96
N PRO A 248 -7.93 -13.33 -31.24
CA PRO A 248 -6.78 -12.56 -31.72
C PRO A 248 -5.66 -13.48 -32.19
N ALA A 249 -5.17 -13.28 -33.42
CA ALA A 249 -4.20 -14.16 -34.05
C ALA A 249 -2.88 -14.19 -33.28
N ILE A 250 -2.16 -15.31 -33.36
CA ILE A 250 -0.78 -15.41 -32.87
C ILE A 250 0.07 -14.34 -33.56
N GLY A 251 0.92 -13.66 -32.81
CA GLY A 251 1.71 -12.51 -33.25
C GLY A 251 1.02 -11.15 -33.03
N THR A 252 -0.27 -11.13 -32.69
CA THR A 252 -1.00 -9.89 -32.44
C THR A 252 -0.61 -9.28 -31.09
N THR A 253 -0.34 -7.97 -31.05
CA THR A 253 -0.21 -7.22 -29.81
C THR A 253 -1.57 -6.89 -29.23
N VAL A 254 -1.78 -7.24 -27.96
CA VAL A 254 -3.02 -6.93 -27.23
C VAL A 254 -2.72 -6.05 -26.03
N THR A 255 -3.62 -5.12 -25.74
CA THR A 255 -3.63 -4.41 -24.47
C THR A 255 -4.40 -5.25 -23.46
N TYR A 256 -3.80 -5.49 -22.30
CA TYR A 256 -4.44 -6.08 -21.13
C TYR A 256 -4.35 -5.12 -19.96
N ARG A 257 -5.18 -5.36 -18.95
CA ARG A 257 -5.15 -4.57 -17.71
C ARG A 257 -5.10 -5.42 -16.48
N TYR A 258 -4.39 -4.96 -15.46
CA TYR A 258 -4.15 -5.66 -14.20
C TYR A 258 -4.17 -4.70 -13.01
N ARG A 259 -4.19 -5.24 -11.78
CA ARG A 259 -4.24 -4.44 -10.53
C ARG A 259 -3.05 -4.64 -9.59
N ASP A 260 -2.32 -5.74 -9.76
CA ASP A 260 -1.20 -6.12 -8.92
C ASP A 260 -0.28 -7.06 -9.69
N LEU A 261 0.94 -7.27 -9.19
CA LEU A 261 1.87 -8.27 -9.68
C LEU A 261 2.01 -9.44 -8.68
N THR A 262 2.38 -10.62 -9.16
CA THR A 262 2.84 -11.75 -8.33
C THR A 262 4.25 -11.48 -7.81
N ARG A 263 4.76 -12.33 -6.91
CA ARG A 263 6.16 -12.24 -6.43
C ARG A 263 7.19 -12.30 -7.57
N ASN A 264 6.84 -12.97 -8.67
CA ASN A 264 7.70 -13.11 -9.84
C ASN A 264 7.40 -12.04 -10.90
N GLY A 265 6.70 -10.97 -10.53
CA GLY A 265 6.38 -9.86 -11.44
C GLY A 265 5.28 -10.16 -12.45
N LEU A 266 4.59 -11.30 -12.42
CA LEU A 266 3.49 -11.56 -13.38
C LEU A 266 2.21 -10.80 -13.01
N PRO A 267 1.48 -10.22 -13.98
CA PRO A 267 0.20 -9.57 -13.74
C PRO A 267 -0.83 -10.46 -13.01
N ARG A 268 -1.47 -9.92 -11.97
CA ARG A 268 -2.60 -10.54 -11.25
C ARG A 268 -3.91 -9.88 -11.64
N PHE A 269 -4.95 -10.70 -11.73
CA PHE A 269 -6.28 -10.29 -12.18
C PHE A 269 -6.25 -9.64 -13.57
N ALA A 270 -5.34 -10.12 -14.43
CA ALA A 270 -5.18 -9.62 -15.78
C ALA A 270 -6.41 -9.96 -16.63
N SER A 271 -6.92 -8.94 -17.33
CA SER A 271 -8.05 -9.07 -18.26
C SER A 271 -7.71 -8.44 -19.59
N PHE A 272 -8.12 -9.11 -20.66
CA PHE A 272 -8.02 -8.60 -22.02
C PHE A 272 -8.84 -7.31 -22.13
N LEU A 273 -8.25 -6.28 -22.74
CA LEU A 273 -8.93 -5.02 -22.98
C LEU A 273 -9.28 -4.87 -24.46
N ARG A 274 -8.27 -4.94 -25.35
CA ARG A 274 -8.44 -4.76 -26.79
C ARG A 274 -7.24 -5.27 -27.57
N VAL A 275 -7.44 -5.55 -28.85
CA VAL A 275 -6.34 -5.66 -29.82
C VAL A 275 -5.75 -4.26 -30.03
N ARG A 276 -4.43 -4.13 -30.05
CA ARG A 276 -3.77 -2.85 -30.36
C ARG A 276 -4.02 -2.54 -31.84
N ALA A 277 -4.50 -1.33 -32.14
CA ALA A 277 -4.59 -0.88 -33.52
C ALA A 277 -3.17 -0.78 -34.11
N ALA A 278 -3.01 -1.23 -35.35
CA ALA A 278 -1.80 -0.91 -36.11
C ALA A 278 -1.77 0.61 -36.31
N GLU A 279 -0.62 1.24 -36.04
CA GLU A 279 -0.33 2.58 -36.52
C GLU A 279 -0.17 2.58 -38.05
#